data_AF-A0A4C1YWP9-F1
#
_entry.id   AF-A0A4C1YWP9-F1
#
_cell.length_a   1.000
_cell.length_b   1.000
_cell.length_c   1.000
_cell.angle_alpha   90.00
_cell.angle_beta   90.00
_cell.angle_gamma   90.00
#
_symmetry.space_group_name_H-M   'P 1'
#
loop_
_entity.id
_entity.type
_entity.pdbx_description
1 polymer ?
#
loop_
_entity_poly.entity_id
_entity_poly.type
_entity_poly.pdbx_seq_one_letter_code
_entity_poly.pdbx_strand_id
1 'polypeptide(L)'
;MEELANRKILEEIQLKKQMLLKQGAVTPLTATIPLTPPSPVGQLPMCSIPPVSATAQMMSAILKLKTLESCLQELNGFSKPKLDLEQYETPAHIAAIALHTIQTRYGDIEDKLILDAGCGTGKFALGAAMLGAGAVTALDIDKDALDILKINIEEQEIKNVDVVHCDFLNNPIGRLHIEKKLKDWNVKGNVIAELKFNIHPTYKFHREQSRDIAVDIWRMQLQHL
;
A
#
# COMPACT_ATOMS: atom_id res chain seq x y z
N MET A 1 23.05 2.91 23.11
CA MET A 1 21.69 2.92 23.70
C MET A 1 20.67 2.34 22.73
N GLU A 2 20.64 2.81 21.48
CA GLU A 2 19.72 2.36 20.43
C GLU A 2 19.92 0.90 19.97
N GLU A 3 21.17 0.45 19.84
CA GLU A 3 21.51 -0.93 19.44
C GLU A 3 21.04 -1.98 20.47
N LEU A 4 21.10 -1.64 21.76
CA LEU A 4 20.61 -2.49 22.85
C LEU A 4 19.07 -2.54 22.87
N ALA A 5 18.40 -1.44 22.51
CA ALA A 5 16.94 -1.41 22.38
C ALA A 5 16.48 -2.27 21.19
N ASN A 6 17.16 -2.19 20.05
CA ASN A 6 16.85 -2.98 18.86
C ASN A 6 17.04 -4.49 19.12
N ARG A 7 18.07 -4.87 19.86
CA ARG A 7 18.29 -6.27 20.26
C ARG A 7 17.20 -6.80 21.19
N LYS A 8 16.77 -6.02 22.18
CA LYS A 8 15.67 -6.41 23.09
C LYS A 8 14.34 -6.57 22.35
N ILE A 9 14.06 -5.68 21.38
CA ILE A 9 12.85 -5.77 20.55
C ILE A 9 12.87 -7.05 19.69
N LEU A 10 14.01 -7.39 19.09
CA LEU A 10 14.18 -8.61 18.31
C LEU A 10 13.97 -9.87 19.15
N GLU A 11 14.55 -9.91 20.35
CA GLU A 11 14.39 -11.03 21.29
C GLU A 11 12.92 -11.20 21.73
N GLU A 12 12.20 -10.10 21.98
CA GLU A 12 10.78 -10.13 22.35
C GLU A 12 9.87 -10.61 21.21
N ILE A 13 10.14 -10.18 19.97
CA ILE A 13 9.42 -10.64 18.77
C ILE A 13 9.61 -12.16 18.58
N GLN A 14 10.83 -12.65 18.78
CA GLN A 14 11.16 -14.06 18.59
C GLN A 14 10.50 -14.95 19.65
N LEU A 15 10.39 -14.47 20.90
CA LEU A 15 9.70 -15.15 21.98
C LEU A 15 8.18 -15.24 21.72
N LYS A 16 7.54 -14.14 21.29
CA LYS A 16 6.11 -14.12 20.93
C LYS A 16 5.79 -15.07 19.78
N LYS A 17 6.69 -15.19 18.79
CA LYS A 17 6.55 -16.16 17.69
C LYS A 17 6.57 -17.61 18.19
N GLN A 18 7.45 -17.95 19.13
CA GLN A 18 7.49 -19.29 19.73
C GLN A 18 6.26 -19.58 20.60
N MET A 19 5.70 -18.58 21.29
CA MET A 19 4.48 -18.76 22.09
C MET A 19 3.23 -18.99 21.22
N LEU A 20 3.12 -18.28 20.10
CA LEU A 20 2.01 -18.45 19.15
C LEU A 20 2.06 -19.82 18.46
N LEU A 21 3.25 -20.34 18.17
CA LEU A 21 3.42 -21.70 17.63
C LEU A 21 3.09 -22.80 18.63
N LYS A 22 3.14 -22.51 19.95
CA LYS A 22 2.79 -23.45 21.02
C LYS A 22 1.31 -23.45 21.39
N GLN A 23 0.56 -22.40 21.02
CA GLN A 23 -0.89 -22.33 21.21
C GLN A 23 -1.59 -22.88 19.97
N GLY A 24 -1.53 -24.20 19.80
CA GLY A 24 -2.30 -24.91 18.78
C GLY A 24 -3.78 -25.01 19.15
N ALA A 25 -4.63 -24.67 18.18
CA ALA A 25 -6.06 -25.00 18.01
C ALA A 25 -7.08 -24.45 19.03
N VAL A 26 -8.03 -23.65 18.51
CA VAL A 26 -9.37 -23.50 19.12
C VAL A 26 -10.44 -23.66 18.03
N THR A 27 -11.42 -24.49 18.36
CA THR A 27 -12.59 -24.99 17.63
C THR A 27 -13.59 -23.92 17.17
N PRO A 28 -14.44 -24.21 16.15
CA PRO A 28 -15.49 -23.29 15.75
C PRO A 28 -16.64 -23.32 16.76
N LEU A 29 -17.03 -22.14 17.26
CA LEU A 29 -18.23 -21.97 18.09
C LEU A 29 -19.45 -21.81 17.19
N THR A 30 -20.27 -22.85 17.12
CA THR A 30 -21.63 -22.81 16.63
C THR A 30 -22.51 -22.15 17.70
N ALA A 31 -23.08 -20.98 17.42
CA ALA A 31 -24.07 -20.34 18.29
C ALA A 31 -25.36 -20.11 17.51
N THR A 32 -26.38 -20.89 17.85
CA THR A 32 -27.76 -20.78 17.39
C THR A 32 -28.42 -19.57 18.07
N ILE A 33 -28.89 -18.59 17.29
CA ILE A 33 -29.66 -17.44 17.80
C ILE A 33 -31.17 -17.76 17.70
N PRO A 34 -31.96 -17.66 18.78
CA PRO A 34 -33.42 -17.71 18.70
C PRO A 34 -33.98 -16.39 18.16
N LEU A 35 -34.81 -16.47 17.12
CA LEU A 35 -35.61 -15.36 16.59
C LEU A 35 -36.72 -15.00 17.59
N THR A 36 -36.79 -13.74 18.00
CA THR A 36 -37.98 -13.14 18.65
C THR A 36 -38.54 -12.04 17.73
N PRO A 37 -39.87 -11.88 17.64
CA PRO A 37 -40.51 -10.98 16.69
C PRO A 37 -40.42 -9.50 17.13
N PRO A 38 -40.38 -8.53 16.19
CA PRO A 38 -40.29 -7.12 16.51
C PRO A 38 -41.63 -6.54 16.99
N SER A 39 -41.57 -5.69 18.01
CA SER A 39 -42.67 -4.83 18.48
C SER A 39 -42.76 -3.54 17.65
N PRO A 40 -43.93 -2.89 17.58
CA PRO A 40 -44.25 -1.91 16.54
C PRO A 40 -43.61 -0.54 16.74
N VAL A 41 -43.33 0.10 15.60
CA VAL A 41 -42.75 1.44 15.42
C VAL A 41 -43.67 2.51 16.01
N GLY A 42 -43.22 3.17 17.08
CA GLY A 42 -43.80 4.40 17.60
C GLY A 42 -43.06 5.62 17.04
N GLN A 43 -43.81 6.58 16.52
CA GLN A 43 -43.33 7.76 15.78
C GLN A 43 -43.08 8.97 16.70
N LEU A 44 -42.03 9.74 16.34
CA LEU A 44 -41.82 11.20 16.52
C LEU A 44 -41.37 11.71 17.92
N PRO A 45 -40.67 12.88 18.04
CA PRO A 45 -40.52 13.97 17.08
C PRO A 45 -39.09 14.52 16.83
N MET A 46 -38.99 15.38 15.81
CA MET A 46 -37.90 16.30 15.51
C MET A 46 -37.55 17.22 16.70
N CYS A 47 -36.26 17.49 16.94
CA CYS A 47 -35.66 18.85 16.89
C CYS A 47 -34.18 18.86 17.33
N SER A 48 -33.46 19.86 16.80
CA SER A 48 -32.28 20.53 17.36
C SER A 48 -30.89 19.95 17.05
N ILE A 49 -30.23 20.63 16.11
CA ILE A 49 -28.78 20.65 15.89
C ILE A 49 -28.07 21.14 17.15
N PRO A 50 -27.05 20.45 17.68
CA PRO A 50 -26.10 21.02 18.62
C PRO A 50 -24.90 21.67 17.89
N PRO A 51 -24.26 22.68 18.52
CA PRO A 51 -23.30 23.58 17.89
C PRO A 51 -21.93 22.95 17.62
N VAL A 52 -21.23 23.55 16.66
CA VAL A 52 -19.82 23.32 16.32
C VAL A 52 -18.94 23.50 17.56
N SER A 53 -18.38 22.41 18.10
CA SER A 53 -17.13 22.41 18.88
C SER A 53 -16.73 20.99 19.27
N ALA A 54 -15.89 20.36 18.45
CA ALA A 54 -14.80 19.50 18.90
C ALA A 54 -13.90 19.28 17.69
N THR A 55 -12.68 19.83 17.72
CA THR A 55 -11.56 19.29 16.95
C THR A 55 -11.33 17.87 17.45
N ALA A 56 -12.12 16.93 16.94
CA ALA A 56 -11.80 15.52 16.98
C ALA A 56 -10.56 15.37 16.09
N GLN A 57 -9.39 15.32 16.73
CA GLN A 57 -8.21 14.76 16.11
C GLN A 57 -8.58 13.30 15.80
N MET A 58 -9.12 13.07 14.61
CA MET A 58 -9.50 11.74 14.16
C MET A 58 -8.20 10.95 14.07
N MET A 59 -7.99 10.09 15.06
CA MET A 59 -7.03 9.00 14.97
C MET A 59 -7.54 8.12 13.83
N SER A 60 -7.07 8.38 12.62
CA SER A 60 -7.27 7.49 11.50
C SER A 60 -6.64 6.15 11.87
N ALA A 61 -7.47 5.11 11.88
CA ALA A 61 -7.00 3.77 12.21
C ALA A 61 -6.23 3.23 11.00
N ILE A 62 -4.90 3.31 11.05
CA ILE A 62 -4.03 2.73 10.02
C ILE A 62 -4.38 1.24 9.87
N LEU A 63 -4.65 0.83 8.63
CA LEU A 63 -5.01 -0.53 8.29
C LEU A 63 -3.87 -1.50 8.68
N LYS A 64 -4.22 -2.59 9.37
CA LYS A 64 -3.24 -3.56 9.88
C LYS A 64 -2.53 -4.27 8.73
N LEU A 65 -1.22 -4.51 8.87
CA LEU A 65 -0.39 -5.19 7.87
C LEU A 65 -1.04 -6.44 7.25
N LYS A 66 -1.57 -7.36 8.06
CA LYS A 66 -2.20 -8.59 7.55
C LYS A 66 -3.48 -8.33 6.75
N THR A 67 -4.24 -7.31 7.13
CA THR A 67 -5.44 -6.92 6.40
C THR A 67 -5.04 -6.33 5.05
N LEU A 68 -3.99 -5.49 5.02
CA LEU A 68 -3.46 -4.91 3.78
C LEU A 68 -2.99 -6.00 2.83
N GLU A 69 -2.20 -6.95 3.34
CA GLU A 69 -1.71 -8.10 2.58
C GLU A 69 -2.86 -8.91 1.98
N SER A 70 -3.92 -9.17 2.75
CA SER A 70 -5.12 -9.88 2.27
C SER A 70 -5.79 -9.13 1.11
N CYS A 71 -6.02 -7.83 1.26
CA CYS A 71 -6.60 -7.01 0.19
C CYS A 71 -5.72 -6.99 -1.07
N LEU A 72 -4.40 -6.85 -0.90
CA LEU A 72 -3.46 -6.85 -2.02
C LEU A 72 -3.37 -8.19 -2.75
N GLN A 73 -3.67 -9.30 -2.05
CA GLN A 73 -3.68 -10.63 -2.63
C GLN A 73 -4.90 -10.89 -3.52
N GLU A 74 -5.99 -10.15 -3.33
CA GLU A 74 -7.21 -10.25 -4.15
C GLU A 74 -7.08 -9.51 -5.49
N LEU A 75 -6.10 -8.62 -5.63
CA LEU A 75 -5.90 -7.84 -6.85
C LEU A 75 -5.47 -8.71 -8.03
N ASN A 76 -6.13 -8.54 -9.16
CA ASN A 76 -5.77 -9.22 -10.41
C ASN A 76 -4.31 -8.89 -10.80
N GLY A 77 -3.55 -9.93 -11.13
CA GLY A 77 -2.18 -9.85 -11.65
C GLY A 77 -2.14 -9.71 -13.17
N PHE A 78 -0.94 -9.76 -13.75
CA PHE A 78 -0.78 -9.68 -15.20
C PHE A 78 -1.44 -10.87 -15.91
N SER A 79 -2.27 -10.61 -16.93
CA SER A 79 -2.89 -11.65 -17.74
C SER A 79 -1.89 -12.32 -18.71
N LYS A 80 -0.98 -11.51 -19.27
CA LYS A 80 0.10 -11.95 -20.17
C LYS A 80 1.36 -11.12 -19.92
N PRO A 81 2.19 -11.47 -18.93
CA PRO A 81 3.39 -10.70 -18.60
C PRO A 81 4.37 -10.63 -19.78
N LYS A 82 4.89 -9.44 -20.05
CA LYS A 82 5.81 -9.12 -21.13
C LYS A 82 7.24 -9.13 -20.59
N LEU A 83 8.04 -10.11 -21.04
CA LEU A 83 9.42 -10.27 -20.61
C LEU A 83 10.28 -9.05 -20.97
N ASP A 84 10.06 -8.45 -22.14
CA ASP A 84 10.82 -7.30 -22.64
C ASP A 84 10.59 -6.02 -21.82
N LEU A 85 9.52 -5.99 -21.01
CA LEU A 85 9.21 -4.92 -20.07
C LEU A 85 9.57 -5.28 -18.62
N GLU A 86 10.23 -6.43 -18.41
CA GLU A 86 10.57 -6.93 -17.08
C GLU A 86 9.38 -6.98 -16.12
N GLN A 87 8.20 -7.39 -16.63
CA GLN A 87 6.99 -7.44 -15.81
C GLN A 87 7.04 -8.57 -14.80
N TYR A 88 7.31 -8.20 -13.55
CA TYR A 88 7.20 -9.06 -12.38
C TYR A 88 6.06 -8.57 -11.50
N GLU A 89 5.23 -9.51 -11.05
CA GLU A 89 4.24 -9.19 -10.04
C GLU A 89 4.92 -9.13 -8.67
N THR A 90 4.88 -7.96 -8.03
CA THR A 90 5.32 -7.85 -6.64
C THR A 90 4.38 -8.67 -5.75
N PRO A 91 4.87 -9.66 -5.01
CA PRO A 91 4.02 -10.45 -4.12
C PRO A 91 3.32 -9.59 -3.08
N ALA A 92 2.06 -9.88 -2.77
CA ALA A 92 1.23 -9.10 -1.85
C ALA A 92 1.90 -8.86 -0.49
N HIS A 93 2.57 -9.87 0.07
CA HIS A 93 3.30 -9.74 1.34
C HIS A 93 4.44 -8.71 1.27
N ILE A 94 5.18 -8.64 0.15
CA ILE A 94 6.25 -7.67 -0.05
C ILE A 94 5.67 -6.26 -0.16
N ALA A 95 4.65 -6.09 -0.99
CA ALA A 95 3.98 -4.81 -1.18
C ALA A 95 3.36 -4.31 0.14
N ALA A 96 2.68 -5.17 0.90
CA ALA A 96 2.09 -4.83 2.19
C ALA A 96 3.14 -4.43 3.22
N ILE A 97 4.25 -5.18 3.33
CA ILE A 97 5.36 -4.84 4.23
C ILE A 97 5.95 -3.48 3.84
N ALA A 98 6.18 -3.24 2.55
CA ALA A 98 6.73 -1.99 2.07
C ALA A 98 5.80 -0.83 2.44
N LEU A 99 4.57 -0.82 1.94
CA LEU A 99 3.56 0.22 2.16
C LEU A 99 3.29 0.49 3.65
N HIS A 100 3.08 -0.56 4.43
CA HIS A 100 2.86 -0.42 5.87
C HIS A 100 4.11 0.16 6.56
N THR A 101 5.32 -0.18 6.11
CA THR A 101 6.56 0.43 6.62
C THR A 101 6.64 1.91 6.26
N ILE A 102 6.30 2.30 5.01
CA ILE A 102 6.24 3.71 4.59
C ILE A 102 5.32 4.48 5.53
N GLN A 103 4.09 4.00 5.71
CA GLN A 103 3.10 4.70 6.53
C GLN A 103 3.49 4.72 8.00
N THR A 104 3.82 3.57 8.59
CA THR A 104 4.02 3.50 10.05
C THR A 104 5.36 4.06 10.53
N ARG A 105 6.40 4.10 9.69
CA ARG A 105 7.71 4.65 10.07
C ARG A 105 7.95 6.06 9.58
N TYR A 106 7.42 6.43 8.42
CA TYR A 106 7.73 7.71 7.79
C TYR A 106 6.52 8.66 7.71
N GLY A 107 5.29 8.13 7.81
CA GLY A 107 4.06 8.94 7.73
C GLY A 107 3.86 9.59 6.36
N ASP A 108 4.35 8.94 5.30
CA ASP A 108 4.38 9.49 3.93
C ASP A 108 3.34 8.86 2.99
N ILE A 109 2.27 8.25 3.52
CA ILE A 109 1.14 7.81 2.70
C ILE A 109 -0.12 8.61 3.03
N GLU A 110 -0.57 8.54 4.28
CA GLU A 110 -1.82 9.17 4.70
C GLU A 110 -1.85 10.68 4.42
N ASP A 111 -2.95 11.14 3.81
CA ASP A 111 -3.18 12.51 3.37
C ASP A 111 -2.10 13.05 2.40
N LYS A 112 -1.27 12.18 1.79
CA LYS A 112 -0.25 12.58 0.81
C LYS A 112 -0.75 12.39 -0.62
N LEU A 113 -0.13 13.14 -1.53
CA LEU A 113 -0.23 12.90 -2.97
C LEU A 113 0.88 11.90 -3.34
N ILE A 114 0.50 10.77 -3.90
CA ILE A 114 1.40 9.67 -4.23
C ILE A 114 1.54 9.53 -5.72
N LEU A 115 2.77 9.32 -6.19
CA LEU A 115 3.07 8.94 -7.57
C LEU A 115 3.61 7.52 -7.58
N ASP A 116 2.93 6.60 -8.27
CA ASP A 116 3.39 5.24 -8.52
C ASP A 116 3.82 5.15 -9.99
N ALA A 117 5.13 5.18 -10.24
CA ALA A 117 5.70 5.22 -11.58
C ALA A 117 6.24 3.84 -11.99
N GLY A 118 5.64 3.25 -13.03
CA GLY A 118 5.77 1.82 -13.32
C GLY A 118 4.81 0.99 -12.46
N CYS A 119 3.56 1.45 -12.34
CA CYS A 119 2.60 0.90 -11.40
C CYS A 119 2.15 -0.54 -11.72
N GLY A 120 2.32 -0.99 -12.96
CA GLY A 120 1.80 -2.27 -13.45
C GLY A 120 0.30 -2.38 -13.21
N THR A 121 -0.12 -3.48 -12.58
CA THR A 121 -1.54 -3.70 -12.19
C THR A 121 -1.94 -2.99 -10.88
N GLY A 122 -1.07 -2.12 -10.34
CA GLY A 122 -1.33 -1.19 -9.24
C GLY A 122 -1.30 -1.76 -7.83
N LYS A 123 -0.47 -2.77 -7.54
CA LYS A 123 -0.29 -3.28 -6.17
C LYS A 123 0.11 -2.17 -5.18
N PHE A 124 1.05 -1.30 -5.57
CA PHE A 124 1.48 -0.18 -4.73
C PHE A 124 0.47 0.98 -4.74
N ALA A 125 0.00 1.38 -5.93
CA ALA A 125 -1.03 2.42 -6.07
C ALA A 125 -2.28 2.16 -5.21
N LEU A 126 -2.88 0.98 -5.34
CA LEU A 126 -4.10 0.64 -4.59
C LEU A 126 -3.82 0.46 -3.10
N GLY A 127 -2.68 -0.14 -2.74
CA GLY A 127 -2.32 -0.28 -1.34
C GLY A 127 -2.04 1.06 -0.65
N ALA A 128 -1.50 2.06 -1.37
CA ALA A 128 -1.37 3.42 -0.87
C ALA A 128 -2.75 4.09 -0.66
N ALA A 129 -3.67 3.91 -1.61
CA ALA A 129 -5.05 4.40 -1.48
C ALA A 129 -5.77 3.74 -0.27
N MET A 130 -5.62 2.43 -0.08
CA MET A 130 -6.16 1.69 1.07
C MET A 130 -5.59 2.16 2.41
N LEU A 131 -4.38 2.73 2.42
CA LEU A 131 -3.73 3.30 3.60
C LEU A 131 -4.06 4.80 3.83
N GLY A 132 -4.99 5.36 3.06
CA GLY A 132 -5.48 6.73 3.26
C GLY A 132 -4.68 7.79 2.51
N ALA A 133 -3.99 7.45 1.41
CA ALA A 133 -3.45 8.47 0.51
C ALA A 133 -4.53 9.48 0.10
N GLY A 134 -4.19 10.76 0.03
CA GLY A 134 -5.13 11.80 -0.40
C GLY A 134 -5.52 11.60 -1.86
N ALA A 135 -4.53 11.38 -2.72
CA ALA A 135 -4.72 10.94 -4.10
C ALA A 135 -3.48 10.17 -4.58
N VAL A 136 -3.67 9.28 -5.55
CA VAL A 136 -2.61 8.49 -6.17
C VAL A 136 -2.66 8.71 -7.68
N THR A 137 -1.52 9.04 -8.28
CA THR A 137 -1.35 9.02 -9.74
C THR A 137 -0.51 7.81 -10.10
N ALA A 138 -1.08 6.90 -10.89
CA ALA A 138 -0.46 5.66 -11.30
C ALA A 138 -0.08 5.72 -12.79
N LEU A 139 1.21 5.60 -13.08
CA LEU A 139 1.79 5.70 -14.42
C LEU A 139 2.32 4.35 -14.89
N ASP A 140 1.99 3.95 -16.11
CA ASP A 140 2.67 2.83 -16.77
C ASP A 140 2.72 3.03 -18.29
N ILE A 141 3.70 2.38 -18.94
CA ILE A 141 3.84 2.35 -20.39
C ILE A 141 2.98 1.25 -21.02
N ASP A 142 2.66 0.19 -20.25
CA ASP A 142 1.87 -0.93 -20.74
C ASP A 142 0.37 -0.70 -20.53
N LYS A 143 -0.33 -0.41 -21.63
CA LYS A 143 -1.79 -0.26 -21.64
C LYS A 143 -2.52 -1.51 -21.12
N ASP A 144 -2.01 -2.72 -21.38
CA ASP A 144 -2.68 -3.96 -20.93
C ASP A 144 -2.65 -4.07 -19.40
N ALA A 145 -1.55 -3.64 -18.77
CA ALA A 145 -1.43 -3.58 -17.31
C ALA A 145 -2.37 -2.51 -16.72
N LEU A 146 -2.48 -1.36 -17.38
CA LEU A 146 -3.38 -0.28 -16.96
C LEU A 146 -4.86 -0.65 -17.09
N ASP A 147 -5.22 -1.47 -18.08
CA ASP A 147 -6.59 -1.96 -18.20
C ASP A 147 -6.94 -2.92 -17.06
N ILE A 148 -5.99 -3.75 -16.60
CA ILE A 148 -6.15 -4.58 -15.38
C ILE A 148 -6.22 -3.70 -14.12
N LEU A 149 -5.39 -2.66 -14.04
CA LEU A 149 -5.44 -1.69 -12.93
C LEU A 149 -6.84 -1.05 -12.82
N LYS A 150 -7.45 -0.64 -13.93
CA LYS A 150 -8.81 -0.09 -13.91
C LYS A 150 -9.84 -1.07 -13.36
N ILE A 151 -9.76 -2.35 -13.75
CA ILE A 151 -10.61 -3.39 -13.18
C ILE A 151 -10.39 -3.50 -11.67
N ASN A 152 -9.13 -3.54 -11.22
CA ASN A 152 -8.82 -3.58 -9.80
C ASN A 152 -9.33 -2.34 -9.04
N ILE A 153 -9.28 -1.14 -9.63
CA ILE A 153 -9.83 0.09 -9.06
C ILE A 153 -11.35 -0.05 -8.85
N GLU A 154 -12.05 -0.54 -9.87
CA GLU A 154 -13.50 -0.74 -9.84
C GLU A 154 -13.90 -1.81 -8.81
N GLU A 155 -13.24 -2.97 -8.80
CA GLU A 155 -13.53 -4.08 -7.88
C GLU A 155 -13.25 -3.73 -6.40
N GLN A 156 -12.25 -2.88 -6.14
CA GLN A 156 -11.92 -2.42 -4.78
C GLN A 156 -12.70 -1.15 -4.36
N GLU A 157 -13.56 -0.61 -5.24
CA GLU A 157 -14.33 0.61 -5.03
C GLU A 157 -13.49 1.86 -4.65
N ILE A 158 -12.24 1.92 -5.14
CA ILE A 158 -11.30 3.02 -4.86
C ILE A 158 -11.55 4.18 -5.83
N LYS A 159 -11.58 5.43 -5.33
CA LYS A 159 -12.00 6.61 -6.11
C LYS A 159 -10.92 7.66 -6.32
N ASN A 160 -9.82 7.57 -5.61
CA ASN A 160 -8.76 8.57 -5.55
C ASN A 160 -7.48 8.10 -6.24
N VAL A 161 -7.62 7.30 -7.30
CA VAL A 161 -6.51 6.80 -8.11
C VAL A 161 -6.73 7.22 -9.56
N ASP A 162 -5.84 8.07 -10.06
CA ASP A 162 -5.80 8.50 -11.46
C ASP A 162 -4.82 7.63 -12.24
N VAL A 163 -5.24 7.13 -13.39
CA VAL A 163 -4.44 6.27 -14.26
C VAL A 163 -3.97 7.04 -15.48
N VAL A 164 -2.66 7.05 -15.74
CA VAL A 164 -2.07 7.73 -16.89
C VAL A 164 -1.21 6.75 -17.68
N HIS A 165 -1.53 6.62 -18.96
CA HIS A 165 -0.70 5.88 -19.91
C HIS A 165 0.43 6.79 -20.41
N CYS A 166 1.64 6.54 -19.95
CA CYS A 166 2.81 7.29 -20.38
C CYS A 166 4.08 6.47 -20.25
N ASP A 167 5.03 6.76 -21.15
CA ASP A 167 6.40 6.29 -20.97
C ASP A 167 7.11 7.20 -19.95
N PHE A 168 7.22 6.70 -18.72
CA PHE A 168 8.01 7.35 -17.67
C PHE A 168 9.51 7.31 -18.02
N LEU A 169 9.98 6.25 -18.68
CA LEU A 169 11.38 5.89 -18.91
C LEU A 169 11.99 6.40 -20.23
N ASN A 170 11.38 7.37 -20.93
CA ASN A 170 11.96 8.00 -22.12
C ASN A 170 13.32 8.74 -21.89
N ASN A 171 13.92 8.55 -20.71
CA ASN A 171 15.35 8.67 -20.40
C ASN A 171 15.67 7.61 -19.32
N PRO A 172 16.90 7.06 -19.21
CA PRO A 172 17.21 6.08 -18.16
C PRO A 172 16.92 6.69 -16.78
N ILE A 173 15.85 6.23 -16.13
CA ILE A 173 15.48 6.65 -14.78
C ILE A 173 16.36 5.88 -13.82
N GLY A 174 17.52 6.47 -13.55
CA GLY A 174 18.19 6.32 -12.28
C GLY A 174 17.86 7.50 -11.38
N ARG A 175 18.28 7.41 -10.11
CA ARG A 175 18.17 8.48 -9.11
C ARG A 175 18.65 9.84 -9.66
N LEU A 176 19.69 9.83 -10.49
CA LEU A 176 20.26 11.01 -11.15
C LEU A 176 19.26 11.77 -12.06
N HIS A 177 18.37 11.06 -12.76
CA HIS A 177 17.36 11.70 -13.60
C HIS A 177 16.29 12.41 -12.75
N ILE A 178 15.83 11.74 -11.69
CA ILE A 178 14.86 12.29 -10.75
C ILE A 178 15.45 13.53 -10.08
N GLU A 179 16.70 13.48 -9.60
CA GLU A 179 17.41 14.64 -9.03
C GLU A 179 17.51 15.81 -10.00
N LYS A 180 17.82 15.54 -11.28
CA LYS A 180 17.87 16.57 -12.31
C LYS A 180 16.51 17.24 -12.51
N LYS A 181 15.43 16.45 -12.63
CA LYS A 181 14.06 16.97 -12.80
C LYS A 181 13.59 17.76 -11.58
N LEU A 182 13.91 17.31 -10.38
CA LEU A 182 13.64 18.04 -9.14
C LEU A 182 14.27 19.43 -9.16
N LYS A 183 15.53 19.53 -9.61
CA LYS A 183 16.23 20.81 -9.77
C LYS A 183 15.56 21.70 -10.82
N ASP A 184 15.23 21.15 -11.98
CA ASP A 184 14.57 21.88 -13.07
C ASP A 184 13.19 22.44 -12.64
N TRP A 185 12.45 21.69 -11.82
CA TRP A 185 11.15 22.08 -11.28
C TRP A 185 11.22 22.94 -10.02
N ASN A 186 12.42 23.27 -9.54
CA ASN A 186 12.65 23.95 -8.26
C ASN A 186 11.95 23.26 -7.06
N VAL A 187 11.98 21.93 -7.05
CA VAL A 187 11.41 21.08 -6.01
C VAL A 187 12.56 20.49 -5.17
N LYS A 188 12.45 20.50 -3.85
CA LYS A 188 13.35 19.71 -3.00
C LYS A 188 12.86 18.28 -3.00
N GLY A 189 13.73 17.33 -3.28
CA GLY A 189 13.39 15.92 -3.17
C GLY A 189 14.57 15.10 -2.72
N ASN A 190 14.31 14.11 -1.86
CA ASN A 190 15.34 13.23 -1.32
C ASN A 190 14.76 11.82 -1.15
N VAL A 191 15.60 10.82 -1.37
CA VAL A 191 15.29 9.43 -1.01
C VAL A 191 15.31 9.33 0.52
N ILE A 192 14.21 8.89 1.11
CA ILE A 192 14.06 8.76 2.57
C ILE A 192 14.15 7.30 3.03
N ALA A 193 13.96 6.35 2.13
CA ALA A 193 14.24 4.95 2.37
C ALA A 193 14.51 4.21 1.05
N GLU A 194 15.33 3.17 1.14
CA GLU A 194 15.49 2.17 0.09
C GLU A 194 15.08 0.82 0.70
N LEU A 195 13.99 0.24 0.21
CA LEU A 195 13.52 -1.07 0.67
C LEU A 195 13.99 -2.14 -0.30
N LYS A 196 14.85 -3.05 0.17
CA LYS A 196 15.42 -4.13 -0.65
C LYS A 196 14.75 -5.46 -0.32
N PHE A 197 14.17 -6.09 -1.33
CA PHE A 197 13.47 -7.36 -1.21
C PHE A 197 14.03 -8.37 -2.20
N ASN A 198 14.23 -9.60 -1.74
CA ASN A 198 14.61 -10.69 -2.62
C ASN A 198 13.34 -11.40 -3.10
N ILE A 199 13.14 -11.47 -4.41
CA ILE A 199 12.01 -12.17 -5.01
C ILE A 199 12.48 -13.47 -5.63
N HIS A 200 11.90 -14.58 -5.18
CA HIS A 200 12.09 -15.90 -5.78
C HIS A 200 11.34 -16.02 -7.11
N PRO A 201 11.77 -16.89 -8.04
CA PRO A 201 11.25 -16.93 -9.40
C PRO A 201 9.79 -17.37 -9.42
N THR A 202 8.91 -16.56 -10.02
CA THR A 202 7.46 -16.84 -10.08
C THR A 202 7.04 -17.62 -11.33
N TYR A 203 7.83 -17.56 -12.41
CA TYR A 203 7.52 -18.15 -13.71
C TYR A 203 8.65 -19.06 -14.23
N LYS A 204 8.32 -20.09 -15.00
CA LYS A 204 9.28 -21.07 -15.53
C LYS A 204 10.34 -20.50 -16.48
N PHE A 205 10.14 -19.27 -16.97
CA PHE A 205 11.04 -18.59 -17.92
C PHE A 205 12.00 -17.58 -17.27
N HIS A 206 12.07 -17.52 -15.93
CA HIS A 206 13.06 -16.69 -15.25
C HIS A 206 14.48 -17.23 -15.47
N ARG A 207 15.39 -16.39 -15.94
CA ARG A 207 16.81 -16.73 -16.10
C ARG A 207 17.59 -16.73 -14.78
N GLU A 208 17.08 -16.04 -13.75
CA GLU A 208 17.77 -15.81 -12.47
C GLU A 208 16.99 -16.46 -11.31
N GLN A 209 17.72 -17.03 -10.34
CA GLN A 209 17.15 -17.75 -9.18
C GLN A 209 16.61 -16.81 -8.09
N SER A 210 16.97 -15.54 -8.12
CA SER A 210 16.36 -14.48 -7.33
C SER A 210 16.74 -13.11 -7.90
N ARG A 211 15.86 -12.12 -7.70
CA ARG A 211 16.14 -10.72 -8.02
C ARG A 211 15.98 -9.86 -6.78
N ASP A 212 16.93 -8.95 -6.56
CA ASP A 212 16.81 -7.91 -5.54
C ASP A 212 16.03 -6.74 -6.13
N ILE A 213 14.82 -6.50 -5.61
CA ILE A 213 14.03 -5.32 -5.92
C ILE A 213 14.33 -4.25 -4.88
N ALA A 214 14.75 -3.08 -5.34
CA ALA A 214 14.87 -1.90 -4.52
C ALA A 214 13.67 -0.96 -4.80
N VAL A 215 12.89 -0.67 -3.76
CA VAL A 215 11.87 0.38 -3.80
C VAL A 215 12.46 1.63 -3.15
N ASP A 216 12.68 2.66 -3.95
CA ASP A 216 13.12 3.96 -3.47
C ASP A 216 11.92 4.82 -3.11
N ILE A 217 11.86 5.29 -1.87
CA ILE A 217 10.82 6.21 -1.41
C ILE A 217 11.37 7.63 -1.53
N TRP A 218 10.81 8.40 -2.46
CA TRP A 218 11.15 9.80 -2.65
C TRP A 218 10.16 10.70 -1.90
N ARG A 219 10.67 11.55 -1.02
CA ARG A 219 9.88 12.64 -0.44
C ARG A 219 10.19 13.92 -1.20
N MET A 220 9.17 14.55 -1.77
CA MET A 220 9.28 15.78 -2.54
C MET A 220 8.51 16.92 -1.87
N GLN A 221 9.06 18.12 -1.86
CA GLN A 221 8.49 19.33 -1.28
C GLN A 221 8.72 20.51 -2.21
N LEU A 222 7.65 21.24 -2.54
CA LEU A 222 7.76 22.50 -3.25
C LEU A 222 8.61 23.47 -2.42
N GLN A 223 9.56 24.14 -3.06
CA GLN A 223 10.24 25.25 -2.42
C GLN A 223 9.28 26.44 -2.41
N HIS A 224 8.95 26.95 -1.23
CA HIS A 224 8.35 28.27 -1.15
C HIS A 224 9.34 29.28 -1.72
N LEU A 225 8.88 30.04 -2.72
CA LEU A 225 9.58 31.21 -3.27
C LEU A 225 9.71 32.30 -2.21
#